data_AF-G9K352-F1
#
_entry.id   AF-G9K352-F1
#
_cell.length_a   1.000
_cell.length_b   1.000
_cell.length_c   1.000
_cell.angle_alpha   90.00
_cell.angle_beta   90.00
_cell.angle_gamma   90.00
#
_symmetry.space_group_name_H-M   'P 1'
#
loop_
_entity.id
_entity.type
_entity.pdbx_description
1 polymer ?
#
loop_
_entity_poly.entity_id
_entity_poly.type
_entity_poly.pdbx_seq_one_letter_code
_entity_poly.pdbx_strand_id
1 'polypeptide(L)'
;PFGYVPKTNPLTGRWITVSGGQAASIKASIKAGMLGAAEAHKIMAATDHEKTGGMFLRINQFGDQCIVDASVAKYARAKRTWTSGHYFYEPLVKG
;
A
#
# COMPACT_ATOMS: atom_id res chain seq x y z
N PRO A 1 15.65 13.98 15.95
CA PRO A 1 15.10 12.61 15.81
C PRO A 1 13.87 12.43 16.69
N PHE A 2 12.71 12.14 16.10
CA PHE A 2 11.51 11.83 16.88
C PHE A 2 11.62 10.40 17.44
N GLY A 3 11.95 10.28 18.73
CA GLY A 3 11.81 9.03 19.49
C GLY A 3 12.84 7.93 19.20
N TYR A 4 12.36 6.68 19.21
CA TYR A 4 13.17 5.45 19.12
C TYR A 4 13.74 5.23 17.71
N VAL A 5 15.02 4.82 17.64
CA VAL A 5 15.70 4.44 16.40
C VAL A 5 15.94 2.92 16.40
N PRO A 6 15.24 2.14 15.56
CA PRO A 6 15.46 0.71 15.40
C PRO A 6 16.93 0.36 15.15
N LYS A 7 17.45 -0.65 15.86
CA LYS A 7 18.87 -1.04 15.78
C LYS A 7 19.12 -2.22 14.84
N THR A 8 18.11 -3.05 14.61
CA THR A 8 18.23 -4.29 13.83
C THR A 8 17.59 -4.18 12.44
N ASN A 9 17.02 -3.04 12.08
CA ASN A 9 16.29 -2.80 10.82
C ASN A 9 15.33 -3.96 10.46
N PRO A 10 14.39 -4.34 11.35
CA PRO A 10 13.60 -5.56 11.19
C PRO A 10 12.65 -5.52 9.99
N LEU A 11 12.36 -4.34 9.44
CA LEU A 11 11.47 -4.20 8.29
C LEU A 11 12.19 -4.46 6.97
N THR A 12 13.53 -4.43 6.94
CA THR A 12 14.30 -4.65 5.73
C THR A 12 14.00 -6.03 5.15
N GLY A 13 13.50 -6.07 3.92
CA GLY A 13 13.15 -7.32 3.25
C GLY A 13 12.05 -7.19 2.22
N ARG A 14 11.61 -8.36 1.72
CA ARG A 14 10.48 -8.51 0.81
C ARG A 14 9.32 -9.16 1.54
N TRP A 15 8.21 -8.45 1.58
CA TRP A 15 6.98 -8.87 2.24
C TRP A 15 5.95 -9.24 1.17
N ILE A 16 5.31 -10.39 1.33
CA ILE A 16 4.26 -10.87 0.43
C ILE A 16 2.93 -10.84 1.19
N THR A 17 1.92 -10.27 0.55
CA THR A 17 0.58 -10.18 1.14
C THR A 17 -0.07 -11.56 1.12
N VAL A 18 -0.32 -12.12 2.30
CA VAL A 18 -0.96 -13.44 2.47
C VAL A 18 -2.47 -13.36 2.73
N SER A 19 -2.97 -12.18 3.11
CA SER A 19 -4.39 -11.89 3.32
C SER A 19 -4.66 -10.39 3.14
N GLY A 20 -5.90 -10.00 2.80
CA GLY A 20 -6.31 -8.59 2.66
C GLY A 20 -5.80 -7.86 1.41
N GLY A 21 -5.32 -8.59 0.40
CA GLY A 21 -4.86 -8.02 -0.86
C GLY A 21 -6.01 -7.53 -1.77
N GLN A 22 -5.85 -6.37 -2.39
CA GLN A 22 -6.86 -5.76 -3.27
C GLN A 22 -7.30 -6.69 -4.41
N ALA A 23 -6.39 -7.50 -4.94
CA ALA A 23 -6.66 -8.42 -6.03
C ALA A 23 -7.78 -9.42 -5.69
N ALA A 24 -7.90 -9.83 -4.42
CA ALA A 24 -8.97 -10.74 -3.99
C ALA A 24 -10.35 -10.06 -4.08
N SER A 25 -10.44 -8.79 -3.66
CA SER A 25 -11.66 -7.98 -3.78
C SER A 25 -12.03 -7.72 -5.23
N ILE A 26 -11.06 -7.35 -6.08
CA ILE A 26 -11.29 -7.14 -7.52
C ILE A 26 -11.80 -8.43 -8.17
N LYS A 27 -11.21 -9.59 -7.85
CA LYS A 27 -11.65 -10.88 -8.38
C LYS A 27 -13.09 -11.21 -7.96
N ALA A 28 -13.48 -10.90 -6.73
CA ALA A 28 -14.85 -11.07 -6.26
C ALA A 28 -15.84 -10.14 -7.02
N SER A 29 -15.44 -8.89 -7.27
CA SER A 29 -16.22 -7.92 -8.03
C SER A 29 -16.40 -8.33 -9.50
N ILE A 30 -15.36 -8.84 -10.16
CA ILE A 30 -15.46 -9.38 -11.53
C ILE A 30 -16.42 -10.59 -11.56
N LYS A 31 -16.36 -11.45 -10.54
CA LYS A 31 -17.26 -12.61 -10.44
C LYS A 31 -18.74 -12.21 -10.27
N ALA A 32 -19.02 -11.03 -9.72
CA ALA A 32 -20.38 -10.52 -9.57
C ALA A 32 -21.05 -10.15 -10.91
N GLY A 33 -20.30 -10.16 -12.02
CA GLY A 33 -20.86 -9.91 -13.35
C GLY A 33 -20.91 -8.42 -13.69
N MET A 34 -22.06 -7.94 -14.15
CA MET A 34 -22.20 -6.57 -14.62
C MET A 34 -22.39 -5.62 -13.44
N LEU A 35 -21.37 -4.82 -13.14
CA LEU A 35 -21.41 -3.83 -12.07
C LEU A 35 -21.93 -2.48 -12.58
N GLY A 36 -22.85 -1.88 -11.84
CA GLY A 36 -23.24 -0.49 -12.06
C GLY A 36 -22.14 0.49 -11.63
N ALA A 37 -22.20 1.73 -12.13
CA ALA A 37 -21.21 2.76 -11.80
C ALA A 37 -21.11 3.00 -10.28
N ALA A 38 -22.25 3.05 -9.56
CA ALA A 38 -22.27 3.25 -8.11
C ALA A 38 -21.60 2.10 -7.34
N GLU A 39 -21.78 0.85 -7.79
CA GLU A 39 -21.18 -0.33 -7.18
C GLU A 39 -19.66 -0.34 -7.41
N ALA A 40 -19.22 -0.02 -8.62
CA ALA A 40 -17.80 0.11 -8.94
C ALA A 40 -17.12 1.21 -8.11
N HIS A 41 -17.74 2.40 -7.98
CA HIS A 41 -17.22 3.48 -7.14
C HIS A 41 -17.10 3.07 -5.67
N LYS A 42 -18.10 2.34 -5.15
CA LYS A 42 -18.07 1.82 -3.77
C LYS A 42 -16.92 0.84 -3.57
N ILE A 43 -16.69 -0.09 -4.51
CA ILE A 43 -15.57 -1.05 -4.46
C ILE A 43 -14.22 -0.33 -4.52
N MET A 44 -14.07 0.65 -5.41
CA MET A 44 -12.86 1.46 -5.49
C MET A 44 -12.56 2.19 -4.18
N ALA A 45 -13.57 2.80 -3.55
CA ALA A 45 -13.42 3.50 -2.26
C ALA A 45 -13.21 2.55 -1.06
N ALA A 46 -13.79 1.35 -1.10
CA ALA A 46 -13.63 0.34 -0.06
C ALA A 46 -12.25 -0.33 -0.11
N THR A 47 -11.64 -0.40 -1.30
CA THR A 47 -10.34 -1.04 -1.50
C THR A 47 -9.18 -0.06 -1.62
N ASP A 48 -9.41 1.22 -1.35
CA ASP A 48 -8.43 2.29 -1.56
C ASP A 48 -7.25 2.24 -0.57
N HIS A 49 -6.09 2.80 -0.95
CA HIS A 49 -4.91 3.06 -0.10
C HIS A 49 -4.61 1.93 0.91
N GLU A 50 -4.48 2.23 2.21
CA GLU A 50 -4.16 1.26 3.27
C GLU A 50 -5.32 0.33 3.67
N LYS A 51 -6.53 0.48 3.11
CA LYS A 51 -7.67 -0.42 3.42
C LYS A 51 -7.47 -1.82 2.87
N THR A 52 -6.68 -1.96 1.82
CA THR A 52 -6.24 -3.26 1.29
C THR A 52 -4.77 -3.20 0.93
N GLY A 53 -4.07 -4.33 1.04
CA GLY A 53 -2.68 -4.43 0.61
C GLY A 53 -2.55 -4.42 -0.91
N GLY A 54 -1.39 -3.97 -1.40
CA GLY A 54 -0.87 -4.48 -2.68
C GLY A 54 -0.49 -5.96 -2.56
N MET A 55 0.15 -6.52 -3.59
CA MET A 55 0.61 -7.92 -3.53
C MET A 55 1.94 -8.10 -2.77
N PHE A 56 2.70 -7.02 -2.62
CA PHE A 56 4.00 -7.04 -1.95
C PHE A 56 4.35 -5.67 -1.36
N LEU A 57 5.35 -5.67 -0.48
CA LEU A 57 6.18 -4.51 -0.14
C LEU A 57 7.65 -4.92 -0.24
N ARG A 58 8.51 -4.01 -0.69
CA ARG A 58 9.96 -4.13 -0.49
C ARG A 58 10.40 -2.95 0.35
N ILE A 59 11.06 -3.22 1.46
CA ILE A 59 11.45 -2.18 2.40
C ILE A 59 12.97 -2.24 2.56
N ASN A 60 13.59 -1.07 2.46
CA ASN A 60 14.96 -0.85 2.91
C ASN A 60 14.91 0.09 4.11
N GLN A 61 15.18 -0.42 5.30
CA GLN A 61 15.15 0.34 6.54
C GLN A 61 16.57 0.67 7.00
N PHE A 62 16.77 1.93 7.37
CA PHE A 62 17.97 2.40 8.05
C PHE A 62 17.56 3.23 9.27
N GLY A 63 17.47 2.57 10.42
CA GLY A 63 17.01 3.20 11.65
C GLY A 63 15.57 3.70 11.53
N ASP A 64 15.42 5.03 11.64
CA ASP A 64 14.15 5.75 11.58
C ASP A 64 13.75 6.19 10.16
N GLN A 65 14.58 5.91 9.15
CA GLN A 65 14.28 6.15 7.74
C GLN A 65 13.99 4.84 7.01
N CYS A 66 12.99 4.87 6.12
CA CYS A 66 12.62 3.74 5.27
C CYS A 66 12.44 4.16 3.82
N ILE A 67 12.89 3.32 2.89
CA ILE A 67 12.53 3.35 1.48
C ILE A 67 11.59 2.17 1.22
N VAL A 68 10.42 2.43 0.67
CA VAL A 68 9.37 1.44 0.43
C VAL A 68 8.99 1.40 -1.05
N ASP A 69 9.15 0.24 -1.67
CA ASP A 69 8.54 -0.09 -2.95
C ASP A 69 7.14 -0.68 -2.71
N ALA A 70 6.11 -0.04 -3.25
CA ALA A 70 4.70 -0.44 -3.09
C ALA A 70 4.03 -0.74 -4.44
N SER A 71 2.85 -1.36 -4.41
CA SER A 71 2.14 -1.73 -5.63
C SER A 71 1.62 -0.50 -6.39
N VAL A 72 2.08 -0.36 -7.65
CA VAL A 72 1.63 0.70 -8.57
C VAL A 72 0.19 0.57 -9.03
N ALA A 73 -0.47 -0.56 -8.73
CA ALA A 73 -1.92 -0.69 -8.93
C ALA A 73 -2.73 0.19 -7.97
N LYS A 74 -2.09 0.67 -6.89
CA LYS A 74 -2.73 1.47 -5.83
C LYS A 74 -2.09 2.84 -5.68
N TYR A 75 -0.76 2.88 -5.66
CA TYR A 75 0.01 4.08 -5.42
C TYR A 75 0.60 4.59 -6.74
N ALA A 76 0.39 5.86 -7.08
CA ALA A 76 0.94 6.43 -8.31
C ALA A 76 2.47 6.52 -8.25
N ARG A 77 3.03 6.58 -7.03
CA ARG A 77 4.47 6.54 -6.77
C ARG A 77 4.90 5.11 -6.44
N ALA A 78 5.77 4.55 -7.29
CA ALA A 78 6.29 3.18 -7.09
C ALA A 78 7.20 3.05 -5.87
N LYS A 79 8.00 4.08 -5.57
CA LYS A 79 8.99 4.09 -4.49
C LYS A 79 8.87 5.37 -3.67
N ARG A 80 8.83 5.26 -2.35
CA ARG A 80 8.78 6.41 -1.44
C ARG A 80 9.79 6.27 -0.32
N THR A 81 10.34 7.40 0.10
CA THR A 81 11.21 7.50 1.28
C THR A 81 10.51 8.34 2.32
N TRP A 82 10.51 7.88 3.57
CA TRP A 82 9.98 8.63 4.69
C TRP A 82 10.84 8.42 5.93
N THR A 83 10.76 9.38 6.85
CA THR A 83 11.46 9.38 8.14
C THR A 83 10.43 9.49 9.25
N SER A 84 10.62 8.75 10.34
CA SER A 84 9.73 8.77 11.50
C SER A 84 9.40 10.21 11.95
N GLY A 85 8.12 10.49 12.17
CA GLY A 85 7.62 11.80 12.60
C GLY A 85 7.56 12.88 11.51
N HIS A 86 7.89 12.56 10.26
CA HIS A 86 7.85 13.52 9.16
C HIS A 86 6.77 13.16 8.13
N TYR A 87 6.03 14.17 7.66
CA TYR A 87 5.04 13.99 6.61
C TYR A 87 5.69 13.62 5.27
N PHE A 88 4.97 12.85 4.47
CA PHE A 88 5.25 12.63 3.07
C PHE A 88 3.96 12.71 2.26
N TYR A 89 4.08 13.05 0.98
CA TYR A 89 2.96 13.10 0.05
C TYR A 89 2.85 11.77 -0.72
N GLU A 90 1.66 11.18 -0.73
CA GLU A 90 1.35 9.94 -1.42
C GLU A 90 0.25 10.17 -2.48
N PRO A 91 0.61 10.35 -3.76
CA PRO A 91 -0.39 10.42 -4.82
C PRO A 91 -0.99 9.03 -5.08
N LEU A 92 -2.32 8.96 -5.15
CA LEU A 92 -3.07 7.72 -5.42
C LEU A 92 -3.36 7.57 -6.91
N VAL A 93 -3.47 6.33 -7.39
CA VAL A 93 -3.82 6.04 -8.81
C VAL A 93 -5.21 6.56 -9.18
N LYS A 94 -6.10 6.66 -8.19
CA LYS A 94 -7.49 7.08 -8.37
C LYS A 94 -7.67 8.60 -8.62
N GLY A 95 -6.62 9.40 -8.45
CA GLY A 95 -6.69 10.86 -8.44
C GLY A 95 -7.19 11.37 -7.10
#